data_AF-A0A9E9KUI1-F1
#
_entry.id   AF-A0A9E9KUI1-F1
#
_cell.length_a   1.000
_cell.length_b   1.000
_cell.length_c   1.000
_cell.angle_alpha   90.00
_cell.angle_beta   90.00
_cell.angle_gamma   90.00
#
_symmetry.space_group_name_H-M   'P 1'
#
loop_
_entity.id
_entity.type
_entity.pdbx_description
1 polymer ?
#
loop_
_entity_poly.entity_id
_entity_poly.type
_entity_poly.pdbx_seq_one_letter_code
_entity_poly.pdbx_strand_id
1 'polypeptide(L)'
;MNIKKLFALKSPCKNCPFLKENGIDLVEGRLDEIKEDLLANDEKPFFCHKTTYSTGGHYDDETESYVNSWQESYCMGAMAYLYAKKRLNVPTRIGIVMGMCDVEDIKNTIPLIEIDE
;
A
#
# COMPACT_ATOMS: atom_id res chain seq x y z
N MET A 1 8.41 -17.07 1.92
CA MET A 1 7.97 -15.69 2.20
C MET A 1 9.04 -14.94 2.98
N ASN A 2 9.54 -13.81 2.48
CA ASN A 2 10.52 -12.98 3.18
C ASN A 2 9.80 -11.81 3.86
N ILE A 3 9.49 -11.95 5.15
CA ILE A 3 8.66 -10.99 5.88
C ILE A 3 9.32 -9.60 5.95
N LYS A 4 10.64 -9.52 6.10
CA LYS A 4 11.36 -8.23 6.09
C LYS A 4 11.20 -7.50 4.76
N LYS A 5 11.14 -8.24 3.65
CA LYS A 5 10.92 -7.67 2.31
C LYS A 5 9.53 -7.05 2.18
N LEU A 6 8.51 -7.64 2.80
CA LEU A 6 7.15 -7.11 2.80
C LEU A 6 7.11 -5.68 3.38
N PHE A 7 7.92 -5.36 4.38
CA PHE A 7 7.99 -4.03 5.01
C PHE A 7 9.21 -3.19 4.58
N ALA A 8 9.85 -3.51 3.45
CA ALA A 8 11.08 -2.84 3.03
C ALA A 8 10.89 -1.40 2.54
N LEU A 9 9.66 -1.00 2.16
CA LEU A 9 9.39 0.38 1.73
C LEU A 9 9.24 1.31 2.92
N LYS A 10 10.01 2.40 2.89
CA LYS A 10 10.11 3.43 3.94
C LYS A 10 9.49 4.77 3.52
N SER A 11 9.13 4.90 2.25
CA SER A 11 8.45 6.04 1.66
C SER A 11 7.60 5.55 0.49
N PRO A 12 6.64 6.36 -0.01
CA PRO A 12 6.03 6.11 -1.32
C PRO A 12 7.12 5.97 -2.38
N CYS A 13 6.87 5.11 -3.36
CA CYS A 13 7.73 5.05 -4.54
C CYS A 13 7.52 6.28 -5.43
N LYS A 14 8.48 6.54 -6.34
CA LYS A 14 8.58 7.79 -7.11
C LYS A 14 7.28 8.25 -7.80
N ASN A 15 6.49 7.32 -8.31
CA ASN A 15 5.21 7.56 -8.99
C ASN A 15 4.05 6.82 -8.31
N CYS A 16 4.05 6.78 -6.98
CA CYS A 16 2.98 6.16 -6.19
C CYS A 16 1.63 6.82 -6.49
N PRO A 17 0.57 6.05 -6.79
CA PRO A 17 -0.76 6.61 -7.04
C PRO A 17 -1.32 7.44 -5.89
N PHE A 18 -0.84 7.23 -4.66
CA PHE A 18 -1.28 7.98 -3.49
C PHE A 18 -0.63 9.38 -3.38
N LEU A 19 0.44 9.67 -4.12
CA LEU A 19 1.13 10.96 -4.02
C LEU A 19 0.25 12.09 -4.55
N LYS A 20 0.23 13.23 -3.83
CA LYS A 20 -0.42 14.47 -4.30
C LYS A 20 0.22 15.02 -5.58
N GLU A 21 1.53 14.83 -5.70
CA GLU A 21 2.34 15.35 -6.80
C GLU A 21 3.17 14.21 -7.41
N ASN A 22 3.27 14.17 -8.74
CA ASN A 22 4.07 13.19 -9.49
C ASN A 22 3.62 11.72 -9.32
N GLY A 23 2.40 11.49 -8.83
CA GLY A 23 1.74 10.19 -8.89
C GLY A 23 1.55 9.73 -10.33
N ILE A 24 1.41 8.43 -10.55
CA ILE A 24 0.94 7.91 -11.84
C ILE A 24 -0.54 8.22 -12.00
N ASP A 25 -0.94 8.66 -13.19
CA ASP A 25 -2.35 8.85 -13.52
C ASP A 25 -3.07 7.49 -13.54
N LEU A 26 -4.13 7.40 -12.75
CA LEU A 26 -5.07 6.29 -12.81
C LEU A 26 -6.30 6.72 -13.61
N VAL A 27 -7.06 5.73 -14.10
CA VAL A 27 -8.40 6.00 -14.65
C VAL A 27 -9.23 6.69 -13.57
N GLU A 28 -10.07 7.64 -13.98
CA GLU A 28 -10.95 8.39 -13.08
C GLU A 28 -11.72 7.45 -12.14
N GLY A 29 -11.78 7.80 -10.85
CA GLY A 29 -12.42 7.00 -9.79
C GLY A 29 -11.57 5.84 -9.27
N ARG A 30 -10.54 5.39 -9.99
CA ARG A 30 -9.78 4.18 -9.58
C ARG A 30 -9.03 4.33 -8.26
N LEU A 31 -8.48 5.51 -7.97
CA LEU A 31 -7.82 5.75 -6.69
C LEU A 31 -8.82 5.70 -5.53
N ASP A 32 -10.03 6.22 -5.75
CA ASP A 32 -11.09 6.26 -4.74
C ASP A 32 -11.63 4.86 -4.46
N GLU A 33 -11.83 4.04 -5.49
CA GLU A 33 -12.14 2.61 -5.33
C GLU A 33 -11.10 1.89 -4.48
N ILE A 34 -9.80 2.12 -4.74
CA ILE A 34 -8.71 1.53 -3.94
C ILE A 34 -8.81 1.98 -2.48
N LYS A 35 -9.08 3.26 -2.22
CA LYS A 35 -9.23 3.81 -0.86
C LYS A 35 -10.44 3.19 -0.14
N GLU A 36 -11.57 3.05 -0.84
CA GLU A 36 -12.78 2.41 -0.31
C GLU A 36 -12.53 0.94 0.08
N ASP A 37 -11.90 0.16 -0.81
CA ASP A 37 -11.53 -1.23 -0.56
C ASP A 37 -10.61 -1.37 0.67
N LEU A 38 -9.62 -0.48 0.79
CA LEU A 38 -8.69 -0.45 1.91
C LEU A 38 -9.40 -0.19 3.25
N LEU A 39 -10.43 0.66 3.25
CA LEU A 39 -11.21 0.95 4.45
C LEU A 39 -12.20 -0.16 4.78
N ALA A 40 -12.73 -0.85 3.75
CA ALA A 40 -13.70 -1.93 3.90
C ALA A 40 -13.10 -3.23 4.43
N ASN A 41 -11.82 -3.51 4.16
CA ASN A 41 -11.16 -4.76 4.53
C ASN A 41 -9.83 -4.54 5.27
N ASP A 42 -9.79 -4.88 6.56
CA ASP A 42 -8.60 -4.75 7.39
C ASP A 42 -7.72 -6.01 7.43
N GLU A 43 -8.08 -7.09 6.74
CA GLU A 43 -7.31 -8.34 6.72
C GLU A 43 -6.17 -8.33 5.70
N LYS A 44 -6.33 -7.54 4.62
CA LYS A 44 -5.43 -7.58 3.46
C LYS A 44 -4.48 -6.37 3.42
N PRO A 45 -3.19 -6.58 3.10
CA PRO A 45 -2.28 -5.50 2.78
C PRO A 45 -2.50 -5.01 1.34
N PHE A 46 -2.04 -3.79 1.04
CA PHE A 46 -1.91 -3.31 -0.33
C PHE A 46 -0.47 -3.46 -0.80
N PHE A 47 -0.26 -4.13 -1.92
CA PHE A 47 1.08 -4.30 -2.49
C PHE A 47 1.50 -3.08 -3.30
N CYS A 48 2.79 -2.74 -3.24
CA CYS A 48 3.34 -1.62 -4.00
C CYS A 48 3.32 -1.95 -5.49
N HIS A 49 2.71 -1.07 -6.28
CA HIS A 49 2.57 -1.23 -7.74
C HIS A 49 3.92 -1.34 -8.47
N LYS A 50 5.00 -0.79 -7.88
CA LYS A 50 6.35 -0.91 -8.44
C LYS A 50 6.93 -2.31 -8.26
N THR A 51 6.49 -3.04 -7.25
CA THR A 51 6.96 -4.40 -6.96
C THR A 51 6.03 -5.48 -7.50
N THR A 52 4.75 -5.21 -7.72
CA THR A 52 3.75 -6.23 -8.06
C THR A 52 4.13 -7.08 -9.29
N TYR A 53 4.40 -6.46 -10.44
CA TYR A 53 4.74 -7.18 -11.67
C TYR A 53 6.24 -7.49 -11.80
N SER A 54 7.09 -6.66 -11.20
CA SER A 54 8.54 -6.84 -11.29
C SER A 54 9.08 -7.99 -10.45
N THR A 55 8.28 -8.50 -9.49
CA THR A 55 8.68 -9.63 -8.64
C THR A 55 7.92 -10.93 -8.90
N GLY A 56 7.09 -10.97 -9.95
CA GLY A 56 6.40 -12.18 -10.40
C GLY A 56 4.94 -12.32 -9.96
N GLY A 57 4.36 -11.28 -9.35
CA GLY A 57 2.91 -11.20 -9.19
C GLY A 57 2.23 -10.90 -10.54
N HIS A 58 0.98 -11.33 -10.68
CA HIS A 58 0.23 -11.20 -11.93
C HIS A 58 -1.24 -10.93 -11.66
N TYR A 59 -1.94 -10.44 -12.68
CA TYR A 59 -3.39 -10.35 -12.67
C TYR A 59 -3.94 -11.64 -13.26
N ASP A 60 -4.88 -12.26 -12.56
CA ASP A 60 -5.59 -13.46 -12.99
C ASP A 60 -6.92 -13.02 -13.61
N ASP A 61 -7.05 -13.24 -14.92
CA ASP A 61 -8.22 -12.82 -15.69
C ASP A 61 -9.47 -13.67 -15.39
N GLU A 62 -9.32 -14.89 -14.86
CA GLU A 62 -10.46 -15.77 -14.51
C GLU A 62 -11.09 -15.35 -13.17
N THR A 63 -10.26 -14.94 -12.22
CA THR A 63 -10.72 -14.50 -10.88
C THR A 63 -10.87 -12.99 -10.76
N GLU A 64 -10.50 -12.24 -11.82
CA GLU A 64 -10.44 -10.78 -11.85
C GLU A 64 -9.68 -10.20 -10.64
N SER A 65 -8.57 -10.84 -10.28
CA SER A 65 -7.87 -10.50 -9.04
C SER A 65 -6.34 -10.55 -9.18
N TYR A 66 -5.67 -9.74 -8.37
CA TYR A 66 -4.21 -9.75 -8.30
C TYR A 66 -3.71 -10.92 -7.44
N VAL A 67 -2.83 -11.74 -8.02
CA VAL A 67 -2.13 -12.84 -7.35
C VAL A 67 -0.69 -12.40 -7.03
N ASN A 68 -0.37 -12.33 -5.75
CA ASN A 68 0.96 -11.94 -5.28
C ASN A 68 1.96 -13.11 -5.30
N SER A 69 3.24 -12.78 -5.46
CA SER A 69 4.36 -13.73 -5.45
C SER A 69 5.05 -13.87 -4.09
N TRP A 70 4.60 -13.09 -3.09
CA TRP A 70 5.24 -12.91 -1.78
C TRP A 70 6.65 -12.33 -1.84
N GLN A 71 6.99 -11.72 -2.96
CA GLN A 71 8.25 -11.01 -3.18
C GLN A 71 8.05 -9.51 -3.30
N GLU A 72 6.80 -9.04 -3.25
CA GLU A 72 6.42 -7.65 -3.25
C GLU A 72 6.72 -6.98 -1.90
N SER A 73 6.65 -5.65 -1.87
CA SER A 73 6.59 -4.89 -0.63
C SER A 73 5.19 -4.28 -0.46
N TYR A 74 4.79 -4.05 0.78
CA TYR A 74 3.57 -3.33 1.12
C TYR A 74 3.71 -1.84 0.79
N CYS A 75 2.64 -1.25 0.28
CA CYS A 75 2.62 0.12 -0.18
C CYS A 75 2.62 1.10 0.99
N MET A 76 3.68 1.92 1.11
CA MET A 76 3.76 2.95 2.13
C MET A 76 2.67 4.03 1.99
N GLY A 77 2.28 4.37 0.75
CA GLY A 77 1.17 5.32 0.52
C GLY A 77 -0.15 4.81 1.09
N ALA A 78 -0.48 3.54 0.85
CA ALA A 78 -1.69 2.92 1.40
C ALA A 78 -1.64 2.80 2.94
N MET A 79 -0.48 2.43 3.51
CA MET A 79 -0.30 2.38 4.97
C MET A 79 -0.50 3.76 5.60
N ALA A 80 0.03 4.82 5.00
CA ALA A 80 -0.14 6.19 5.46
C ALA A 80 -1.58 6.69 5.33
N TYR A 81 -2.28 6.36 4.24
CA TYR A 81 -3.69 6.66 4.07
C TYR A 81 -4.54 6.02 5.18
N LEU A 82 -4.37 4.71 5.40
CA LEU A 82 -5.06 3.98 6.47
C LEU A 82 -4.71 4.50 7.87
N TYR A 83 -3.45 4.91 8.09
CA TYR A 83 -3.04 5.51 9.34
C TYR A 83 -3.75 6.84 9.60
N ALA A 84 -3.79 7.72 8.59
CA ALA A 84 -4.48 9.01 8.67
C ALA A 84 -5.98 8.84 8.97
N LYS A 85 -6.61 7.81 8.39
CA LYS A 85 -8.00 7.44 8.65
C LYS A 85 -8.21 6.62 9.94
N LYS A 86 -7.15 6.36 10.73
CA LYS A 86 -7.17 5.57 11.98
C LYS A 86 -7.72 4.14 11.79
N ARG A 87 -7.44 3.54 10.64
CA ARG A 87 -8.00 2.26 10.17
C ARG A 87 -6.93 1.30 9.64
N LEU A 88 -5.77 1.26 10.29
CA LEU A 88 -4.68 0.35 9.90
C LEU A 88 -5.14 -1.11 9.80
N ASN A 89 -4.84 -1.74 8.66
CA ASN A 89 -5.05 -3.18 8.48
C ASN A 89 -4.18 -4.01 9.45
N VAL A 90 -4.61 -5.24 9.72
CA VAL A 90 -3.95 -6.21 10.60
C VAL A 90 -2.48 -6.40 10.22
N PRO A 91 -2.09 -6.60 8.93
CA PRO A 91 -0.69 -6.76 8.56
C PRO A 91 0.19 -5.58 8.98
N THR A 92 -0.28 -4.34 8.79
CA THR A 92 0.51 -3.14 9.17
C THR A 92 0.65 -3.04 10.68
N ARG A 93 -0.42 -3.30 11.44
CA ARG A 93 -0.37 -3.32 12.92
C ARG A 93 0.64 -4.35 13.44
N ILE A 94 0.61 -5.57 12.89
CA ILE A 94 1.57 -6.61 13.24
C ILE A 94 3.00 -6.17 12.87
N GLY A 95 3.19 -5.60 11.67
CA GLY A 95 4.49 -5.08 11.24
C GLY A 95 5.06 -4.03 12.18
N ILE A 96 4.23 -3.14 12.72
CA ILE A 96 4.62 -2.14 13.72
C ILE A 96 5.03 -2.81 15.03
N VAL A 97 4.19 -3.70 15.57
CA VAL A 97 4.46 -4.40 16.85
C VAL A 97 5.74 -5.23 16.77
N MET A 98 6.01 -5.84 15.61
CA MET A 98 7.21 -6.65 15.37
C MET A 98 8.45 -5.81 15.02
N GLY A 99 8.36 -4.48 14.96
CA GLY A 99 9.48 -3.59 14.62
C GLY A 99 9.93 -3.67 13.16
N MET A 100 9.07 -4.16 12.26
CA MET A 100 9.35 -4.27 10.83
C MET A 100 8.90 -3.02 10.06
N CYS A 101 7.86 -2.35 10.56
CA CYS A 101 7.33 -1.10 10.02
C CYS A 101 7.50 0.00 11.07
N ASP A 102 8.15 1.12 10.71
CA ASP A 102 8.29 2.25 11.61
C ASP A 102 7.09 3.18 11.44
N VAL A 103 6.51 3.60 12.56
CA VAL A 103 5.38 4.54 12.56
C VAL A 103 5.83 5.91 12.07
N GLU A 104 7.09 6.30 12.27
CA GLU A 104 7.61 7.57 11.79
C GLU A 104 7.72 7.60 10.26
N ASP A 105 8.04 6.48 9.60
CA ASP A 105 7.99 6.36 8.13
C ASP A 105 6.57 6.64 7.60
N ILE A 106 5.57 6.08 8.29
CA ILE A 106 4.15 6.27 7.96
C ILE A 106 3.76 7.75 8.14
N LYS A 107 4.08 8.34 9.29
CA LYS A 107 3.76 9.76 9.59
C LYS A 107 4.44 10.73 8.62
N ASN A 108 5.70 10.48 8.27
CA ASN A 108 6.44 11.29 7.30
C ASN A 108 5.83 11.18 5.88
N THR A 109 5.08 10.12 5.61
CA THR A 109 4.40 9.92 4.32
C THR A 109 3.07 10.69 4.22
N ILE A 110 2.33 10.84 5.32
CA ILE A 110 1.04 11.57 5.38
C ILE A 110 1.05 12.92 4.63
N PRO A 111 2.03 13.83 4.82
CA PRO A 111 2.01 15.12 4.12
C PRO A 111 2.15 14.99 2.59
N LEU A 112 2.70 13.88 2.09
CA LEU A 112 2.99 13.62 0.68
C LEU A 112 1.79 13.06 -0.10
N ILE A 113 0.78 12.53 0.61
CA ILE A 113 -0.30 11.76 -0.01
C ILE A 113 -1.65 12.46 0.08
N GLU A 114 -2.50 12.22 -0.90
CA GLU A 114 -3.87 12.72 -0.86
C GLU A 114 -4.66 12.03 0.24
N ILE A 115 -5.28 12.84 1.10
CA ILE A 115 -6.13 12.39 2.19
C ILE A 115 -7.42 13.17 2.02
N ASP A 116 -8.46 12.46 1.59
CA ASP A 116 -9.82 12.99 1.51
C ASP A 116 -10.24 13.41 2.92
N GLU A 117 -11.05 14.47 3.05
CA GLU A 117 -11.49 14.99 4.36
C GLU A 117 -12.36 14.00 5.15
#